data_AF-A0A2T2Y9H0-F1
#
_entry.id   AF-A0A2T2Y9H0-F1
#
_cell.length_a   1.000
_cell.length_b   1.000
_cell.length_c   1.000
_cell.angle_alpha   90.00
_cell.angle_beta   90.00
_cell.angle_gamma   90.00
#
_symmetry.space_group_name_H-M   'P 1'
#
loop_
_entity.id
_entity.type
_entity.pdbx_description
1 polymer ?
#
loop_
_entity_poly.entity_id
_entity_poly.type
_entity_poly.pdbx_seq_one_letter_code
_entity_poly.pdbx_strand_id
1 'polypeptide(L)'
;MKKLVLIILVSLQVSWLVAKETPTTPEAPTIYVRNENAKVYKQPAYKAEVLQVVKLSDPIQMVRKFDDRWIIVKVNGQSGYIERWNITTKKSHQRNKNYNQDQLPVAPTEQISKNN
;
A
#
# COMPACT_ATOMS: atom_id res chain seq x y z
N MET A 1 3.00 -56.99 -21.03
CA MET A 1 2.23 -56.91 -22.30
C MET A 1 0.79 -56.56 -21.92
N LYS A 2 0.09 -55.54 -22.43
CA LYS A 2 0.12 -54.82 -23.69
C LYS A 2 0.19 -53.30 -23.49
N LYS A 3 0.90 -52.64 -24.40
CA LYS A 3 0.95 -51.20 -24.59
C LYS A 3 -0.28 -50.80 -25.40
N LEU A 4 -0.96 -49.72 -25.02
CA LEU A 4 -1.93 -49.04 -25.89
C LEU A 4 -1.32 -47.69 -26.24
N VAL A 5 -0.71 -47.68 -27.42
CA VAL A 5 -0.19 -46.51 -28.10
C VAL A 5 -1.36 -45.93 -28.88
N LEU A 6 -1.80 -44.72 -28.54
CA LEU A 6 -2.64 -43.90 -29.41
C LEU A 6 -1.79 -42.72 -29.87
N ILE A 7 -1.09 -42.94 -30.99
CA ILE A 7 -0.45 -41.89 -31.79
C ILE A 7 -1.56 -41.26 -32.63
N ILE A 8 -1.94 -40.03 -32.29
CA ILE A 8 -2.64 -39.16 -33.22
C ILE A 8 -1.62 -38.11 -33.66
N LEU A 9 -1.03 -38.39 -34.82
CA LEU A 9 -0.27 -37.44 -35.60
C LEU A 9 -1.28 -36.50 -36.28
N VAL A 10 -1.54 -35.34 -35.67
CA VAL A 10 -2.04 -34.18 -36.41
C VAL A 10 -0.96 -33.12 -36.27
N SER A 11 0.00 -33.19 -37.18
CA SER A 11 0.87 -32.08 -37.51
C SER A 11 0.03 -31.00 -38.18
N LEU A 12 -0.48 -30.06 -37.39
CA LEU A 12 -0.65 -28.70 -37.88
C LEU A 12 0.31 -27.83 -37.09
N GLN A 13 1.32 -27.35 -37.82
CA GLN A 13 2.11 -26.21 -37.41
C GLN A 13 1.16 -25.07 -37.06
N VAL A 14 1.07 -24.78 -35.78
CA VAL A 14 0.81 -23.43 -35.31
C VAL A 14 1.99 -23.09 -34.41
N SER A 15 3.11 -22.77 -35.06
CA SER A 15 4.08 -21.83 -34.50
C SER A 15 3.35 -20.49 -34.35
N TRP A 16 2.51 -20.38 -33.35
CA TRP A 16 2.18 -19.08 -32.82
C TRP A 16 3.41 -18.62 -32.07
N LEU A 17 3.86 -17.43 -32.44
CA LEU A 17 4.67 -16.60 -31.60
C LEU A 17 4.22 -16.85 -30.16
N VAL A 18 5.12 -17.37 -29.32
CA VAL A 18 5.10 -16.89 -27.94
C VAL A 18 5.46 -15.42 -28.09
N ALA A 19 4.43 -14.62 -28.41
CA ALA A 19 4.38 -13.24 -28.00
C ALA A 19 4.78 -13.33 -26.55
N LYS A 20 5.86 -12.66 -26.22
CA LYS A 20 6.28 -12.44 -24.85
C LYS A 20 5.10 -11.68 -24.25
N GLU A 21 4.09 -12.41 -23.81
CA GLU A 21 3.03 -11.92 -22.97
C GLU A 21 3.79 -11.53 -21.72
N THR A 22 4.33 -10.31 -21.71
CA THR A 22 4.52 -9.57 -20.49
C THR A 22 3.21 -9.80 -19.75
N PRO A 23 3.23 -10.52 -18.62
CA PRO A 23 2.00 -10.76 -17.89
C PRO A 23 1.41 -9.37 -17.73
N THR A 24 0.25 -9.14 -18.35
CA THR A 24 -0.48 -7.89 -18.22
C THR A 24 -1.07 -7.95 -16.82
N THR A 25 -0.15 -7.87 -15.87
CA THR A 25 -0.40 -7.76 -14.45
C THR A 25 -1.19 -6.49 -14.36
N PRO A 26 -2.46 -6.53 -13.94
CA PRO A 26 -3.19 -5.32 -13.66
C PRO A 26 -2.28 -4.52 -12.75
N GLU A 27 -1.82 -3.34 -13.21
CA GLU A 27 -0.94 -2.48 -12.43
C GLU A 27 -1.70 -2.21 -11.14
N ALA A 28 -1.32 -2.92 -10.08
CA ALA A 28 -2.02 -2.86 -8.82
C ALA A 28 -1.99 -1.39 -8.40
N PRO A 29 -3.15 -0.75 -8.13
CA PRO A 29 -3.19 0.68 -7.90
C PRO A 29 -2.23 0.99 -6.75
N THR A 30 -1.17 1.74 -7.06
CA THR A 30 -0.17 2.08 -6.06
C THR A 30 -0.82 3.01 -5.05
N ILE A 31 -0.82 2.59 -3.78
CA ILE A 31 -1.30 3.40 -2.66
C ILE A 31 -0.08 3.91 -1.87
N TYR A 32 -0.24 5.08 -1.28
CA TYR A 32 0.80 5.73 -0.48
C TYR A 32 0.37 5.76 0.98
N VAL A 33 1.33 5.59 1.88
CA VAL A 33 1.11 5.79 3.31
C VAL A 33 0.90 7.29 3.56
N ARG A 34 -0.13 7.61 4.35
CA ARG A 34 -0.47 8.99 4.73
C ARG A 34 0.09 9.36 6.10
N ASN A 35 0.10 8.42 7.05
CA ASN A 35 0.51 8.65 8.43
C ASN A 35 1.75 7.81 8.76
N GLU A 36 2.72 8.42 9.44
CA GLU A 36 3.87 7.68 9.91
C GLU A 36 3.47 6.58 10.90
N ASN A 37 4.24 5.50 10.92
CA ASN A 37 4.05 4.36 11.80
C ASN A 37 2.69 3.65 11.64
N ALA A 38 2.08 3.74 10.46
CA ALA A 38 0.89 2.95 10.15
C ALA A 38 1.22 1.45 10.26
N LYS A 39 0.25 0.67 10.75
CA LYS A 39 0.43 -0.76 11.02
C LYS A 39 -0.28 -1.59 9.98
N VAL A 40 0.40 -2.61 9.50
CA VAL A 40 -0.17 -3.70 8.71
C VAL A 40 -0.38 -4.89 9.64
N TYR A 41 -1.62 -5.34 9.75
CA TYR A 41 -2.05 -6.40 10.64
C TYR A 41 -2.27 -7.72 9.89
N LYS A 42 -2.13 -8.84 10.60
CA LYS A 42 -2.41 -10.18 10.06
C LYS A 42 -3.90 -10.45 9.85
N GLN A 43 -4.75 -9.76 10.62
CA GLN A 43 -6.21 -9.82 10.56
C GLN A 43 -6.79 -8.39 10.67
N PRO A 44 -8.02 -8.12 10.22
CA PRO A 44 -8.65 -6.80 10.27
C PRO A 44 -9.14 -6.42 11.68
N ALA A 45 -8.22 -6.39 12.66
CA ALA A 45 -8.51 -6.07 14.05
C ALA A 45 -7.31 -5.40 14.73
N TYR A 46 -7.55 -4.41 15.59
CA TYR A 46 -6.50 -3.66 16.29
C TYR A 46 -5.65 -4.49 17.25
N LYS A 47 -6.20 -5.60 17.76
CA LYS A 47 -5.51 -6.55 18.64
C LYS A 47 -4.81 -7.67 17.88
N ALA A 48 -4.91 -7.70 16.55
CA ALA A 48 -4.21 -8.69 15.74
C ALA A 48 -2.70 -8.44 15.75
N GLU A 49 -1.95 -9.49 15.44
CA GLU A 49 -0.51 -9.44 15.21
C GLU A 49 -0.17 -8.38 14.15
N VAL A 50 0.84 -7.56 14.44
CA VAL A 50 1.39 -6.56 13.51
C VAL A 50 2.45 -7.24 12.65
N LEU A 51 2.20 -7.33 11.34
CA LEU A 51 3.14 -7.87 10.36
C LEU A 51 4.25 -6.87 10.03
N GLN A 52 3.90 -5.59 9.94
CA GLN A 52 4.85 -4.53 9.62
C GLN A 52 4.35 -3.16 10.10
N VAL A 53 5.30 -2.29 10.46
CA VAL A 53 5.08 -0.85 10.62
C VAL A 53 5.64 -0.17 9.37
N VAL A 54 4.80 0.57 8.66
CA VAL A 54 5.14 1.20 7.37
C VAL A 54 5.35 2.71 7.50
N LYS A 55 6.32 3.24 6.76
CA LYS A 55 6.66 4.66 6.68
C LYS A 55 6.12 5.30 5.40
N LEU A 56 6.14 6.62 5.33
CA LEU A 56 5.67 7.38 4.15
C LEU A 56 6.40 7.01 2.85
N SER A 57 7.66 6.62 2.95
CA SER A 57 8.51 6.21 1.81
C SER A 57 8.27 4.77 1.35
N ASP A 58 7.56 3.96 2.13
CA ASP A 58 7.48 2.54 1.87
C ASP A 58 6.51 2.25 0.72
N PRO A 59 6.93 1.46 -0.29
CA PRO A 59 6.04 1.06 -1.36
C PRO A 59 5.03 0.04 -0.82
N ILE A 60 3.73 0.30 -1.01
CA ILE A 60 2.66 -0.62 -0.64
C ILE A 60 1.81 -0.95 -1.86
N GLN A 61 1.69 -2.25 -2.13
CA GLN A 61 0.82 -2.74 -3.19
C GLN A 61 -0.57 -2.99 -2.64
N MET A 62 -1.57 -2.30 -3.18
CA MET A 62 -2.96 -2.60 -2.88
C MET A 62 -3.37 -3.89 -3.59
N VAL A 63 -3.97 -4.82 -2.85
CA VAL A 63 -4.62 -6.00 -3.43
C VAL A 63 -6.07 -5.68 -3.74
N ARG A 64 -6.86 -5.31 -2.72
CA ARG A 64 -8.28 -4.92 -2.86
C ARG A 64 -8.83 -4.27 -1.58
N LYS A 65 -10.02 -3.66 -1.66
CA LYS A 65 -10.80 -3.26 -0.47
C LYS A 65 -11.32 -4.51 0.26
N PHE A 66 -11.27 -4.53 1.60
CA PHE A 66 -11.93 -5.54 2.42
C PHE A 66 -13.32 -5.04 2.85
N ASP A 67 -13.35 -3.92 3.56
CA ASP A 67 -14.56 -3.20 3.97
C ASP A 67 -14.29 -1.68 3.94
N ASP A 68 -15.12 -0.87 4.59
CA ASP A 68 -14.96 0.58 4.62
C ASP A 68 -13.82 1.06 5.53
N ARG A 69 -13.30 0.19 6.39
CA ARG A 69 -12.22 0.46 7.33
C ARG A 69 -10.89 -0.14 6.90
N TRP A 70 -10.89 -1.31 6.26
CA TRP A 70 -9.71 -2.12 6.00
C TRP A 70 -9.45 -2.33 4.50
N ILE A 71 -8.17 -2.28 4.16
CA ILE A 71 -7.65 -2.53 2.82
C ILE A 71 -6.66 -3.70 2.91
N ILE A 72 -6.77 -4.63 1.96
CA ILE A 72 -5.82 -5.73 1.83
C ILE A 72 -4.65 -5.25 1.00
N VAL A 73 -3.46 -5.39 1.55
CA VAL A 73 -2.20 -4.97 0.94
C VAL A 73 -1.21 -6.12 0.91
N LYS A 74 -0.18 -6.02 0.07
CA LYS A 74 0.96 -6.93 0.07
C LYS A 74 2.19 -6.20 0.60
N VAL A 75 2.79 -6.74 1.65
CA VAL A 75 4.05 -6.26 2.26
C VAL A 75 4.97 -7.45 2.47
N ASN A 76 6.25 -7.31 2.10
CA ASN A 76 7.25 -8.40 2.19
C ASN A 76 6.78 -9.74 1.60
N GLY A 77 5.99 -9.71 0.52
CA GLY A 77 5.46 -10.94 -0.10
C GLY A 77 4.20 -11.52 0.55
N GLN A 78 3.81 -11.05 1.74
CA GLN A 78 2.63 -11.52 2.48
C GLN A 78 1.45 -10.54 2.39
N SER A 79 0.23 -11.05 2.37
CA SER A 79 -0.98 -10.22 2.47
C SER A 79 -1.28 -9.83 3.91
N GLY A 80 -1.65 -8.56 4.12
CA GLY A 80 -2.06 -8.03 5.41
C GLY A 80 -3.14 -6.96 5.27
N TYR A 81 -3.57 -6.43 6.42
CA TYR A 81 -4.67 -5.48 6.53
C TYR A 81 -4.16 -4.15 7.06
N ILE A 82 -4.40 -3.06 6.33
CA ILE A 82 -4.12 -1.70 6.77
C ILE A 82 -5.41 -0.89 6.80
N GLU A 83 -5.52 0.05 7.74
CA GLU A 83 -6.68 0.91 7.80
C GLU A 83 -6.70 1.91 6.65
N ARG A 84 -7.88 2.13 6.08
CA ARG A 84 -8.12 3.05 4.97
C ARG A 84 -7.66 4.48 5.28
N TRP A 85 -7.81 4.95 6.51
CA TRP A 85 -7.43 6.31 6.90
C TRP A 85 -5.90 6.53 6.92
N ASN A 86 -5.12 5.44 6.98
CA ASN A 86 -3.65 5.47 6.96
C ASN A 86 -3.05 5.50 5.56
N ILE A 87 -3.88 5.41 4.50
CA ILE A 87 -3.41 5.37 3.12
C ILE A 87 -4.11 6.41 2.24
N THR A 88 -3.54 6.65 1.07
CA THR A 88 -4.08 7.54 0.05
C THR A 88 -3.74 7.05 -1.35
N THR A 89 -4.63 7.25 -2.30
CA THR A 89 -4.35 6.99 -3.72
C THR A 89 -3.63 8.17 -4.40
N LYS A 90 -3.59 9.33 -3.74
CA LYS A 90 -2.87 10.53 -4.21
C LYS A 90 -1.45 10.53 -3.67
N LYS A 91 -0.45 10.76 -4.54
CA LYS A 91 0.91 11.09 -4.08
C LYS A 91 0.87 12.39 -3.28
N SER A 92 1.13 12.29 -1.98
CA SER A 92 1.38 13.45 -1.12
C SER A 92 2.70 14.09 -1.58
N HIS A 93 2.68 15.38 -1.92
CA HIS A 93 3.93 16.15 -1.96
C HIS A 93 4.38 16.26 -0.52
N GLN A 94 5.47 15.56 -0.17
CA GLN A 94 6.05 15.56 1.17
C GLN A 94 6.24 17.01 1.64
N ARG A 95 5.32 17.53 2.46
CA ARG A 95 5.49 18.80 3.14
C ARG A 95 6.54 18.55 4.20
N ASN A 96 7.77 18.97 3.92
CA ASN A 96 8.91 18.89 4.82
C ASN A 96 8.53 19.58 6.14
N LYS A 97 8.06 18.81 7.14
CA LYS A 97 7.81 19.32 8.49
C LYS A 97 9.13 19.28 9.23
N ASN A 98 9.97 20.29 8.97
CA ASN A 98 10.99 20.68 9.93
C ASN A 98 10.26 21.11 11.22
N TYR A 99 10.17 20.21 12.19
CA TYR A 99 9.91 20.61 13.56
C TYR A 99 11.17 21.33 14.06
N ASN A 100 11.21 22.65 13.88
CA ASN A 100 12.04 23.50 14.73
C ASN A 100 11.42 23.45 16.13
N GLN A 101 12.02 22.60 16.95
CA GLN A 101 11.78 22.49 18.37
C GLN A 101 12.41 23.69 19.07
N ASP A 102 11.82 24.89 18.93
CA ASP A 102 12.25 26.11 19.64
C ASP A 102 11.13 27.18 19.77
N GLN A 103 9.85 26.80 19.79
CA GLN A 103 8.77 27.72 20.18
C GLN A 103 7.74 27.00 21.06
N LEU A 104 8.00 26.99 22.37
CA LEU A 104 6.94 26.90 23.38
C LEU A 104 6.08 28.17 23.26
N PRO A 105 4.74 28.08 23.36
CA PRO A 105 3.89 29.26 23.30
C PRO A 105 4.15 30.12 24.55
N VAL A 106 4.83 31.26 24.39
CA VAL A 106 4.78 32.32 25.40
C VAL A 106 3.36 32.88 25.40
N ALA A 107 2.71 32.80 26.55
CA ALA A 107 1.36 33.31 26.76
C ALA A 107 1.23 34.77 26.30
N PRO A 108 0.08 35.21 25.75
CA PRO A 108 -0.11 36.61 25.41
C PRO A 108 -0.19 37.45 26.70
N THR A 109 0.86 38.21 27.00
CA THR A 109 0.80 39.27 28.01
C THR A 109 -0.03 40.44 27.43
N GLU A 110 -1.10 40.78 28.14
CA GLU A 110 -1.89 42.01 28.02
C GLU A 110 -1.04 43.23 27.64
N GLN A 111 -1.41 43.90 26.54
CA GLN A 111 -0.94 45.25 26.24
C GLN A 111 -2.14 46.20 26.25
N ILE A 112 -2.36 46.79 27.41
CA ILE A 112 -3.25 47.93 27.63
C ILE A 112 -2.58 49.14 26.97
N SER A 113 -3.13 49.66 25.87
CA SER A 113 -2.80 51.00 25.37
C SER A 113 -3.95 51.94 25.69
N LYS A 114 -3.69 52.83 26.65
CA LYS A 114 -4.55 53.92 27.08
C LYS A 114 -4.53 55.03 26.02
N ASN A 115 -5.71 55.44 25.60
CA ASN A 115 -5.97 56.68 24.88
C ASN A 115 -6.01 57.85 25.88
N ASN A 116 -5.16 58.85 25.67
CA ASN A 116 -5.43 60.27 25.93
C ASN A 116 -4.34 61.10 25.26
#